data_AF-A0A1M3E3A5-F1
#
_entry.id   AF-A0A1M3E3A5-F1
#
_cell.length_a   1.000
_cell.length_b   1.000
_cell.length_c   1.000
_cell.angle_alpha   90.00
_cell.angle_beta   90.00
_cell.angle_gamma   90.00
#
_symmetry.space_group_name_H-M   'P 1'
#
loop_
_entity.id
_entity.type
_entity.pdbx_description
1 polymer ?
#
loop_
_entity_poly.entity_id
_entity_poly.type
_entity_poly.pdbx_seq_one_letter_code
_entity_poly.pdbx_strand_id
1 'polypeptide(L)'
;MGTVELLNEQEALLKADIIIYGGAADEALSKQMAAEIETMWTEVQGKIRLGSHLYTLSFSIQGFYVPDLSAETIFHNKDPRKNFFRVESFVNGNISFVDAINCNTGFFKLDNLYPGSTTAAHEFGHTIGLDHPQHLDLRGKGIPGIMYPRGTIVDPQYQYSDTAPAGQPGGTLHPQFRKVWKEEVARLQVNDQYRLEKGWVIGDFTNVWHEPHDMFA
;
A
#
# COMPACT_ATOMS: atom_id res chain seq x y z
N MET A 1 3.90 6.89 0.25
CA MET A 1 5.07 7.78 0.42
C MET A 1 5.76 7.51 1.76
N GLY A 2 7.04 7.86 1.88
CA GLY A 2 7.79 7.77 3.13
C GLY A 2 9.19 8.37 3.02
N THR A 3 10.00 8.14 4.05
CA THR A 3 11.43 8.49 4.06
C THR A 3 12.28 7.24 4.21
N VAL A 4 13.35 7.13 3.44
CA VAL A 4 14.35 6.06 3.54
C VAL A 4 15.62 6.64 4.15
N GLU A 5 16.06 6.04 5.26
CA GLU A 5 17.32 6.37 5.94
C GLU A 5 18.24 5.15 5.99
N LEU A 6 19.56 5.37 5.98
CA LEU A 6 20.52 4.29 6.21
C LEU A 6 20.64 4.02 7.71
N LEU A 7 20.51 2.76 8.11
CA LEU A 7 20.79 2.34 9.49
C LEU A 7 22.27 2.01 9.68
N ASN A 8 22.87 1.39 8.65
CA ASN A 8 24.28 1.05 8.58
C ASN A 8 24.69 0.80 7.10
N GLU A 9 25.85 0.20 6.87
CA GLU A 9 26.38 -0.05 5.52
C GLU A 9 25.57 -1.05 4.68
N GLN A 10 24.67 -1.83 5.30
CA GLN A 10 23.94 -2.93 4.67
C GLN A 10 22.41 -2.83 4.83
N GLU A 11 21.93 -2.00 5.74
CA GLU A 11 20.51 -1.89 6.10
C GLU A 11 19.99 -0.46 5.92
N ALA A 12 18.78 -0.37 5.38
CA ALA A 12 18.03 0.86 5.26
C ALA A 12 16.64 0.68 5.89
N LEU A 13 16.07 1.78 6.37
CA LEU A 13 14.75 1.81 7.00
C LEU A 13 13.84 2.78 6.25
N LEU A 14 12.70 2.29 5.77
CA LEU A 14 11.61 3.12 5.29
C LEU A 14 10.66 3.45 6.44
N LYS A 15 10.44 4.73 6.71
CA LYS A 15 9.48 5.23 7.69
C LYS A 15 8.27 5.85 7.00
N ALA A 16 7.07 5.50 7.45
CA ALA A 16 5.83 6.12 7.01
C ALA A 16 4.76 6.09 8.11
N ASP A 17 3.87 7.07 8.07
CA ASP A 17 2.72 7.23 8.94
C ASP A 17 1.45 7.08 8.09
N ILE A 18 0.57 6.18 8.50
CA ILE A 18 -0.74 5.91 7.91
C ILE A 18 -1.79 6.61 8.75
N ILE A 19 -2.30 7.72 8.24
CA ILE A 19 -3.30 8.54 8.91
C ILE A 19 -4.65 8.24 8.27
N ILE A 20 -5.57 7.70 9.05
CA ILE A 20 -6.92 7.41 8.58
C ILE A 20 -7.97 8.31 9.23
N TYR A 21 -9.00 8.61 8.45
CA TYR A 21 -10.16 9.41 8.81
C TYR A 21 -11.38 8.91 8.01
N GLY A 22 -12.57 9.44 8.28
CA GLY A 22 -13.81 9.02 7.60
C GLY A 22 -14.75 8.22 8.50
N GLY A 23 -15.97 7.96 8.02
CA GLY A 23 -17.07 7.42 8.81
C GLY A 23 -16.88 5.98 9.29
N ALA A 24 -16.01 5.22 8.62
CA ALA A 24 -15.70 3.84 8.95
C ALA A 24 -14.28 3.64 9.50
N ALA A 25 -13.55 4.73 9.79
CA ALA A 25 -12.22 4.66 10.38
C ALA A 25 -12.28 4.54 11.90
N ASP A 26 -11.35 3.78 12.47
CA ASP A 26 -11.13 3.74 13.92
C ASP A 26 -9.66 3.47 14.28
N GLU A 27 -9.36 3.56 15.57
CA GLU A 27 -8.00 3.38 16.10
C GLU A 27 -7.49 1.93 16.00
N ALA A 28 -8.37 0.93 15.96
CA ALA A 28 -7.97 -0.46 15.81
C ALA A 28 -7.57 -0.74 14.35
N LEU A 29 -8.32 -0.18 13.40
CA LEU A 29 -8.10 -0.30 11.98
C LEU A 29 -6.79 0.38 11.58
N SER A 30 -6.48 1.56 12.12
CA SER A 30 -5.23 2.27 11.82
C SER A 30 -4.00 1.42 12.18
N LYS A 31 -4.03 0.76 13.35
CA LYS A 31 -2.99 -0.15 13.82
C LYS A 31 -2.92 -1.41 12.99
N GLN A 32 -4.06 -1.98 12.62
CA GLN A 32 -4.11 -3.16 11.77
C GLN A 32 -3.47 -2.89 10.40
N MET A 33 -3.82 -1.78 9.75
CA MET A 33 -3.26 -1.39 8.46
C MET A 33 -1.75 -1.17 8.55
N ALA A 34 -1.29 -0.45 9.58
CA ALA A 34 0.14 -0.23 9.79
C ALA A 34 0.91 -1.54 9.99
N ALA A 35 0.39 -2.44 10.83
CA ALA A 35 1.01 -3.74 11.09
C ALA A 35 1.02 -4.65 9.84
N GLU A 36 -0.05 -4.65 9.04
CA GLU A 36 -0.13 -5.35 7.76
C GLU A 36 0.99 -4.87 6.82
N ILE A 37 1.08 -3.56 6.61
CA ILE A 37 2.10 -2.96 5.73
C ILE A 37 3.50 -3.29 6.26
N GLU A 38 3.78 -2.98 7.52
CA GLU A 38 5.11 -3.17 8.12
C GLU A 38 5.58 -4.63 8.02
N THR A 39 4.72 -5.58 8.42
CA THR A 39 5.06 -6.99 8.46
C THR A 39 5.34 -7.51 7.05
N MET A 40 4.43 -7.27 6.12
CA MET A 40 4.54 -7.84 4.77
C MET A 40 5.76 -7.30 4.02
N TRP A 41 6.02 -6.00 4.13
CA TRP A 41 7.13 -5.36 3.43
C TRP A 41 8.50 -5.60 4.10
N THR A 42 8.54 -5.87 5.41
CA THR A 42 9.78 -6.18 6.14
C THR A 42 10.15 -7.66 6.08
N GLU A 43 9.18 -8.58 6.20
CA GLU A 43 9.43 -10.04 6.28
C GLU A 43 10.16 -10.58 5.04
N VAL A 44 9.91 -9.99 3.87
CA VAL A 44 10.53 -10.42 2.61
C VAL A 44 12.04 -10.19 2.56
N GLN A 45 12.59 -9.31 3.42
CA GLN A 45 14.01 -8.94 3.43
C GLN A 45 14.53 -8.56 2.03
N GLY A 46 13.71 -7.78 1.31
CA GLY A 46 14.04 -7.31 -0.03
C GLY A 46 15.18 -6.28 0.01
N LYS A 47 15.82 -6.06 -1.14
CA LYS A 47 16.92 -5.10 -1.25
C LYS A 47 16.54 -3.93 -2.15
N ILE A 48 16.72 -2.72 -1.65
CA ILE A 48 16.59 -1.49 -2.43
C ILE A 48 17.96 -1.02 -2.93
N ARG A 49 17.99 -0.41 -4.11
CA ARG A 49 19.19 0.21 -4.66
C ARG A 49 19.20 1.70 -4.35
N LEU A 50 20.23 2.17 -3.63
CA LEU A 50 20.45 3.57 -3.34
C LEU A 50 21.83 3.96 -3.90
N GLY A 51 21.83 4.70 -5.01
CA GLY A 51 23.04 4.92 -5.81
C GLY A 51 23.63 3.61 -6.34
N SER A 52 24.92 3.36 -6.08
CA SER A 52 25.61 2.13 -6.51
C SER A 52 25.47 0.95 -5.53
N HIS A 53 24.85 1.15 -4.37
CA HIS A 53 24.81 0.17 -3.28
C HIS A 53 23.42 -0.46 -3.13
N LEU A 54 23.39 -1.67 -2.59
CA LEU A 54 22.17 -2.41 -2.25
C LEU A 54 22.05 -2.53 -0.73
N TYR A 55 20.88 -2.19 -0.22
CA TYR A 55 20.56 -2.25 1.21
C TYR A 55 19.38 -3.18 1.43
N THR A 56 19.45 -4.04 2.43
CA THR A 56 18.25 -4.74 2.92
C THR A 56 17.31 -3.69 3.49
N LEU A 57 16.08 -3.64 2.97
CA LEU A 57 15.09 -2.64 3.36
C LEU A 57 14.13 -3.22 4.39
N SER A 58 14.07 -2.58 5.55
CA SER A 58 13.03 -2.79 6.56
C SER A 58 12.07 -1.62 6.56
N PHE A 59 10.85 -1.84 7.08
CA PHE A 59 9.81 -0.83 7.16
C PHE A 59 9.51 -0.55 8.64
N SER A 60 9.20 0.71 8.95
CA SER A 60 8.67 1.15 10.23
C SER A 60 7.44 2.00 9.96
N ILE A 61 6.27 1.44 10.24
CA ILE A 61 4.98 2.01 9.87
C ILE A 61 4.17 2.29 11.13
N GLN A 62 3.68 3.51 11.27
CA GLN A 62 2.79 3.89 12.36
C GLN A 62 1.38 4.16 11.84
N GLY A 63 0.37 3.77 12.61
CA GLY A 63 -1.04 4.00 12.30
C GLY A 63 -1.64 5.04 13.24
N PHE A 64 -2.39 6.00 12.68
CA PHE A 64 -3.05 7.05 13.42
C PHE A 64 -4.50 7.21 12.95
N TYR A 65 -5.44 7.23 13.89
CA TYR A 65 -6.81 7.64 13.62
C TYR A 65 -7.01 9.11 14.01
N VAL A 66 -7.47 9.92 13.06
CA VAL A 66 -7.70 11.36 13.26
C VAL A 66 -9.14 11.70 12.82
N PRO A 67 -10.16 11.55 13.69
CA PRO A 67 -11.56 11.77 13.33
C PRO A 67 -11.85 13.19 12.82
N ASP A 68 -11.21 14.18 13.44
CA ASP A 68 -11.44 15.60 13.16
C ASP A 68 -10.38 16.17 12.20
N LEU A 69 -9.84 15.34 11.29
CA LEU A 69 -8.88 15.77 10.29
C LEU A 69 -9.52 16.78 9.34
N SER A 70 -8.89 17.94 9.17
CA SER A 70 -9.35 18.97 8.23
C SER A 70 -8.69 18.84 6.86
N ALA A 71 -9.39 19.28 5.81
CA ALA A 71 -8.87 19.29 4.45
C ALA A 71 -7.58 20.13 4.33
N GLU A 72 -7.50 21.27 5.05
CA GLU A 72 -6.32 22.15 5.08
C GLU A 72 -5.08 21.43 5.59
N THR A 73 -5.24 20.50 6.54
CA THR A 73 -4.12 19.69 7.06
C THR A 73 -3.52 18.82 5.96
N ILE A 74 -4.35 18.25 5.09
CA ILE A 74 -3.90 17.45 3.94
C ILE A 74 -3.28 18.34 2.87
N PHE A 75 -3.99 19.41 2.46
CA PHE A 75 -3.54 20.31 1.40
C PHE A 75 -2.17 20.95 1.69
N HIS A 76 -1.90 21.26 2.96
CA HIS A 76 -0.64 21.86 3.39
C HIS A 76 0.38 20.87 3.92
N ASN A 77 0.15 19.56 3.80
CA ASN A 77 1.12 18.58 4.23
C ASN A 77 2.44 18.72 3.45
N LYS A 78 3.53 18.79 4.20
CA LYS A 78 4.91 18.76 3.69
C LYS A 78 5.75 17.67 4.34
N ASP A 79 5.17 16.87 5.24
CA ASP A 79 5.86 15.74 5.84
C ASP A 79 5.70 14.52 4.90
N PRO A 80 6.78 14.07 4.24
CA PRO A 80 6.73 12.95 3.30
C PRO A 80 6.38 11.61 3.96
N ARG A 81 6.39 11.54 5.30
CA ARG A 81 5.97 10.33 6.03
C ARG A 81 4.46 10.24 6.12
N LYS A 82 3.73 11.35 6.03
CA LYS A 82 2.27 11.37 6.26
C LYS A 82 1.51 10.97 5.01
N ASN A 83 0.80 9.84 5.11
CA ASN A 83 -0.11 9.34 4.10
C ASN A 83 -1.53 9.39 4.66
N PHE A 84 -2.48 9.96 3.93
CA PHE A 84 -3.84 10.20 4.39
C PHE A 84 -4.84 9.38 3.60
N PHE A 85 -5.63 8.58 4.30
CA PHE A 85 -6.63 7.74 3.65
C PHE A 85 -7.99 7.89 4.30
N ARG A 86 -8.99 8.18 3.48
CA ARG A 86 -10.37 8.11 3.93
C ARG A 86 -10.83 6.67 3.96
N VAL A 87 -11.52 6.26 5.02
CA VAL A 87 -12.12 4.93 5.12
C VAL A 87 -13.64 5.07 5.23
N GLU A 88 -14.35 4.41 4.32
CA GLU A 88 -15.82 4.33 4.35
C GLU A 88 -16.32 2.90 4.16
N SER A 89 -17.57 2.69 4.60
CA SER A 89 -18.31 1.47 4.30
C SER A 89 -18.73 1.40 2.83
N PHE A 90 -18.91 2.56 2.18
CA PHE A 90 -19.30 2.68 0.78
C PHE A 90 -18.24 3.42 -0.04
N VAL A 91 -17.86 2.85 -1.18
CA VAL A 91 -16.92 3.43 -2.14
C VAL A 91 -17.44 3.21 -3.56
N ASN A 92 -17.48 4.26 -4.38
CA ASN A 92 -17.82 4.15 -5.79
C ASN A 92 -16.84 3.20 -6.50
N GLY A 93 -17.37 2.25 -7.28
CA GLY A 93 -16.57 1.17 -7.87
C GLY A 93 -16.23 0.01 -6.91
N ASN A 94 -16.65 0.11 -5.64
CA ASN A 94 -16.61 -0.95 -4.63
C ASN A 94 -15.21 -1.52 -4.34
N ILE A 95 -14.16 -0.70 -4.49
CA ILE A 95 -12.76 -1.09 -4.32
C ILE A 95 -11.96 0.04 -3.65
N SER A 96 -11.01 -0.32 -2.80
CA SER A 96 -10.00 0.61 -2.30
C SER A 96 -9.06 1.07 -3.42
N PHE A 97 -8.54 2.29 -3.31
CA PHE A 97 -7.60 2.85 -4.28
C PHE A 97 -6.73 3.94 -3.67
N VAL A 98 -5.66 4.30 -4.38
CA VAL A 98 -4.88 5.50 -4.13
C VAL A 98 -4.94 6.46 -5.32
N ASP A 99 -4.66 7.74 -5.10
CA ASP A 99 -4.92 8.78 -6.10
C ASP A 99 -3.98 8.73 -7.32
N ALA A 100 -2.78 8.16 -7.16
CA ALA A 100 -1.81 7.95 -8.23
C ALA A 100 -0.73 6.94 -7.81
N ILE A 101 0.12 6.55 -8.76
CA ILE A 101 1.44 6.00 -8.42
C ILE A 101 2.31 7.11 -7.85
N ASN A 102 3.10 6.81 -6.82
CA ASN A 102 3.85 7.80 -6.06
C ASN A 102 2.92 8.88 -5.49
N CYS A 103 2.04 8.48 -4.58
CA CYS A 103 1.11 9.40 -3.92
C CYS A 103 1.22 9.29 -2.39
N ASN A 104 0.47 10.16 -1.70
CA ASN A 104 0.29 10.09 -0.25
C ASN A 104 -1.18 10.18 0.17
N THR A 105 -2.13 10.09 -0.77
CA THR A 105 -3.56 10.12 -0.47
C THR A 105 -4.34 9.03 -1.22
N GLY A 106 -5.49 8.65 -0.67
CA GLY A 106 -6.36 7.64 -1.25
C GLY A 106 -7.61 7.36 -0.42
N PHE A 107 -8.29 6.28 -0.79
CA PHE A 107 -9.59 5.90 -0.27
C PHE A 107 -9.66 4.39 -0.05
N PHE A 108 -10.05 3.95 1.15
CA PHE A 108 -10.28 2.55 1.44
C PHE A 108 -11.76 2.24 1.65
N LYS A 109 -12.17 1.08 1.14
CA LYS A 109 -13.41 0.44 1.53
C LYS A 109 -13.18 -0.46 2.75
N LEU A 110 -13.96 -0.29 3.82
CA LEU A 110 -13.82 -1.08 5.05
C LEU A 110 -13.85 -2.60 4.79
N ASP A 111 -14.77 -3.07 3.95
CA ASP A 111 -14.89 -4.50 3.59
C ASP A 111 -13.63 -5.08 2.93
N ASN A 112 -12.70 -4.25 2.47
CA ASN A 112 -11.44 -4.70 1.89
C ASN A 112 -10.32 -4.79 2.93
N LEU A 113 -10.54 -4.29 4.15
CA LEU A 113 -9.56 -4.21 5.24
C LEU A 113 -9.85 -5.21 6.37
N TYR A 114 -10.44 -6.37 6.06
CA TYR A 114 -10.62 -7.43 7.06
C TYR A 114 -9.27 -8.00 7.53
N PRO A 115 -9.18 -8.55 8.76
CA PRO A 115 -7.97 -9.21 9.25
C PRO A 115 -7.49 -10.32 8.30
N GLY A 116 -6.22 -10.26 7.89
CA GLY A 116 -5.62 -11.19 6.92
C GLY A 116 -5.78 -10.78 5.44
N SER A 117 -6.48 -9.67 5.16
CA SER A 117 -6.37 -8.99 3.88
C SER A 117 -4.95 -8.47 3.66
N THR A 118 -4.62 -8.16 2.40
CA THR A 118 -3.34 -7.55 2.01
C THR A 118 -3.56 -6.23 1.27
N THR A 119 -4.75 -5.63 1.44
CA THR A 119 -5.15 -4.45 0.66
C THR A 119 -4.36 -3.23 1.08
N ALA A 120 -4.14 -3.00 2.37
CA ALA A 120 -3.36 -1.85 2.82
C ALA A 120 -1.91 -1.95 2.33
N ALA A 121 -1.31 -3.15 2.39
CA ALA A 121 0.03 -3.39 1.86
C ALA A 121 0.13 -3.20 0.34
N HIS A 122 -0.91 -3.59 -0.41
CA HIS A 122 -0.99 -3.38 -1.86
C HIS A 122 -1.09 -1.91 -2.24
N GLU A 123 -2.05 -1.20 -1.64
CA GLU A 123 -2.23 0.25 -1.88
C GLU A 123 -0.97 1.02 -1.45
N PHE A 124 -0.34 0.63 -0.34
CA PHE A 124 0.93 1.22 0.06
C PHE A 124 2.03 1.04 -0.99
N GLY A 125 2.08 -0.11 -1.68
CA GLY A 125 2.98 -0.33 -2.82
C GLY A 125 2.83 0.72 -3.93
N HIS A 126 1.60 1.11 -4.26
CA HIS A 126 1.35 2.21 -5.20
C HIS A 126 1.87 3.56 -4.66
N THR A 127 1.67 3.82 -3.36
CA THR A 127 2.13 5.06 -2.72
C THR A 127 3.67 5.22 -2.75
N ILE A 128 4.41 4.13 -2.92
CA ILE A 128 5.88 4.10 -3.00
C ILE A 128 6.39 3.73 -4.40
N GLY A 129 5.53 3.83 -5.41
CA GLY A 129 5.95 3.88 -6.81
C GLY A 129 5.80 2.58 -7.61
N LEU A 130 5.10 1.58 -7.10
CA LEU A 130 4.90 0.32 -7.82
C LEU A 130 3.59 0.31 -8.60
N ASP A 131 3.68 -0.03 -9.88
CA ASP A 131 2.54 -0.35 -10.73
C ASP A 131 2.09 -1.81 -10.61
N HIS A 132 0.84 -2.07 -11.02
CA HIS A 132 0.40 -3.44 -11.30
C HIS A 132 1.24 -4.06 -12.42
N PRO A 133 1.58 -5.36 -12.31
CA PRO A 133 2.14 -6.11 -13.42
C PRO A 133 1.18 -6.16 -14.62
N GLN A 134 1.71 -6.11 -15.84
CA GLN A 134 0.89 -6.15 -17.06
C GLN A 134 0.35 -7.56 -17.37
N HIS A 135 1.06 -8.60 -16.95
CA HIS A 135 0.69 -9.97 -17.26
C HIS A 135 -0.10 -10.60 -16.10
N LEU A 136 -1.42 -10.71 -16.28
CA LEU A 136 -2.37 -11.05 -15.21
C LEU A 136 -2.79 -12.54 -15.19
N ASP A 137 -2.01 -13.44 -15.80
CA ASP A 137 -2.21 -14.90 -15.68
C ASP A 137 -0.99 -15.53 -14.99
N LEU A 138 -1.21 -16.01 -13.77
CA LEU A 138 -0.20 -16.60 -12.89
C LEU A 138 -0.39 -18.08 -12.64
N ARG A 139 -1.25 -18.76 -13.40
CA ARG A 139 -1.41 -20.22 -13.24
C ARG A 139 -0.06 -20.93 -13.43
N GLY A 140 0.28 -21.80 -12.50
CA GLY A 140 1.56 -22.52 -12.45
C GLY A 140 2.77 -21.67 -12.06
N LYS A 141 2.60 -20.40 -11.65
CA LYS A 141 3.72 -19.50 -11.28
C LYS A 141 3.92 -19.34 -9.77
N GLY A 142 3.11 -20.01 -8.96
CA GLY A 142 3.22 -20.01 -7.51
C GLY A 142 2.47 -18.85 -6.84
N ILE A 143 2.95 -18.45 -5.66
CA ILE A 143 2.28 -17.48 -4.79
C ILE A 143 2.29 -16.09 -5.46
N PRO A 144 1.13 -15.44 -5.66
CA PRO A 144 1.02 -14.13 -6.30
C PRO A 144 1.73 -13.01 -5.52
N GLY A 145 2.38 -12.11 -6.24
CA GLY A 145 3.03 -10.91 -5.67
C GLY A 145 2.04 -9.89 -5.10
N ILE A 146 2.52 -8.95 -4.28
CA ILE A 146 1.65 -7.99 -3.58
C ILE A 146 0.94 -7.07 -4.57
N MET A 147 1.60 -6.72 -5.67
CA MET A 147 1.10 -5.77 -6.66
C MET A 147 0.16 -6.39 -7.71
N TYR A 148 -0.18 -7.67 -7.62
CA TYR A 148 -1.18 -8.24 -8.53
C TYR A 148 -2.60 -7.80 -8.13
N PRO A 149 -3.40 -7.24 -9.06
CA PRO A 149 -4.76 -6.83 -8.78
C PRO A 149 -5.69 -8.04 -8.58
N ARG A 150 -6.85 -7.80 -7.96
CA ARG A 150 -7.88 -8.83 -7.66
C ARG A 150 -8.38 -9.58 -8.91
N GLY A 151 -8.30 -8.96 -10.09
CA GLY A 151 -8.68 -9.57 -11.38
C GLY A 151 -7.66 -10.57 -11.94
N THR A 152 -6.53 -10.79 -11.27
CA THR A 152 -5.48 -11.72 -11.72
C THR A 152 -6.00 -13.16 -11.74
N ILE A 153 -5.74 -13.88 -12.83
CA ILE A 153 -6.00 -15.31 -12.96
C ILE A 153 -4.88 -16.06 -12.25
N VAL A 154 -5.24 -16.98 -11.35
CA VAL A 154 -4.31 -17.72 -10.48
C VAL A 154 -4.72 -19.19 -10.37
N ASP A 155 -3.83 -20.02 -9.84
CA ASP A 155 -4.17 -21.41 -9.51
C ASP A 155 -5.34 -21.48 -8.50
N PRO A 156 -6.19 -22.52 -8.56
CA PRO A 156 -7.42 -22.63 -7.74
C PRO A 156 -7.24 -22.34 -6.25
N GLN A 157 -6.16 -22.81 -5.64
CA GLN A 157 -5.86 -22.59 -4.22
C GLN A 157 -5.67 -21.12 -3.81
N TYR A 158 -5.49 -20.21 -4.78
CA TYR A 158 -5.33 -18.78 -4.54
C TYR A 158 -6.55 -17.95 -4.96
N GLN A 159 -7.63 -18.61 -5.40
CA GLN A 159 -8.85 -17.95 -5.85
C GLN A 159 -9.77 -17.63 -4.66
N TYR A 160 -10.79 -16.79 -4.90
CA TYR A 160 -11.88 -16.62 -3.93
C TYR A 160 -12.66 -17.90 -3.67
N SER A 161 -12.74 -18.77 -4.68
CA SER A 161 -13.27 -20.13 -4.59
C SER A 161 -12.40 -21.06 -5.43
N ASP A 162 -11.87 -22.11 -4.80
CA ASP A 162 -11.02 -23.12 -5.45
C ASP A 162 -11.75 -24.04 -6.45
N THR A 163 -13.09 -23.93 -6.52
CA THR A 163 -13.93 -24.66 -7.47
C THR A 163 -14.45 -23.77 -8.58
N ALA A 164 -14.23 -22.45 -8.51
CA ALA A 164 -14.65 -21.53 -9.55
C ALA A 164 -13.78 -21.68 -10.81
N PRO A 165 -14.37 -21.60 -12.02
CA PRO A 165 -13.59 -21.52 -13.25
C PRO A 165 -12.76 -20.22 -13.28
N ALA A 166 -11.52 -20.31 -13.78
CA ALA A 166 -10.62 -19.17 -13.90
C ALA A 166 -11.28 -17.97 -14.63
N GLY A 167 -11.19 -16.78 -14.03
CA GLY A 167 -11.74 -15.54 -14.59
C GLY A 167 -13.26 -15.37 -14.45
N GLN A 168 -13.97 -16.35 -13.88
CA GLN A 168 -15.39 -16.24 -13.53
C GLN A 168 -15.57 -15.67 -12.11
N PRO A 169 -16.80 -15.31 -11.67
CA PRO A 169 -17.03 -14.94 -10.28
C PRO A 169 -16.49 -16.00 -9.32
N GLY A 170 -15.67 -15.57 -8.36
CA GLY A 170 -14.95 -16.47 -7.45
C GLY A 170 -13.61 -16.99 -8.00
N GLY A 171 -13.39 -16.91 -9.32
CA GLY A 171 -12.30 -17.54 -10.05
C GLY A 171 -11.05 -16.69 -10.27
N THR A 172 -10.84 -15.66 -9.45
CA THR A 172 -9.71 -14.74 -9.53
C THR A 172 -9.04 -14.60 -8.16
N LEU A 173 -7.86 -13.97 -8.13
CA LEU A 173 -7.02 -13.80 -6.96
C LEU A 173 -7.78 -13.28 -5.73
N HIS A 174 -7.82 -14.09 -4.67
CA HIS A 174 -8.20 -13.62 -3.34
C HIS A 174 -7.01 -12.90 -2.67
N PRO A 175 -7.17 -11.62 -2.23
CA PRO A 175 -6.06 -10.79 -1.71
C PRO A 175 -5.20 -11.44 -0.63
N GLN A 176 -5.82 -12.15 0.32
CA GLN A 176 -5.12 -12.82 1.44
C GLN A 176 -3.91 -13.69 1.04
N PHE A 177 -3.87 -14.17 -0.21
CA PHE A 177 -2.79 -15.04 -0.68
C PHE A 177 -1.59 -14.29 -1.25
N ARG A 178 -1.68 -12.97 -1.40
CA ARG A 178 -0.57 -12.18 -1.91
C ARG A 178 0.58 -12.16 -0.91
N LYS A 179 1.80 -12.12 -1.43
CA LYS A 179 3.02 -11.87 -0.66
C LYS A 179 3.86 -10.82 -1.36
N VAL A 180 4.55 -9.99 -0.59
CA VAL A 180 5.57 -9.10 -1.17
C VAL A 180 6.71 -9.95 -1.70
N TRP A 181 7.12 -9.70 -2.94
CA TRP A 181 8.28 -10.33 -3.55
C TRP A 181 9.54 -9.47 -3.41
N LYS A 182 10.72 -10.10 -3.37
CA LYS A 182 12.00 -9.37 -3.32
C LYS A 182 12.19 -8.48 -4.54
N GLU A 183 11.69 -8.92 -5.69
CA GLU A 183 11.69 -8.22 -6.96
C GLU A 183 10.80 -6.96 -6.93
N GLU A 184 9.75 -6.94 -6.10
CA GLU A 184 8.92 -5.75 -5.89
C GLU A 184 9.69 -4.71 -5.07
N VAL A 185 10.37 -5.12 -4.00
CA VAL A 185 11.26 -4.24 -3.23
C VAL A 185 12.41 -3.72 -4.08
N ALA A 186 12.99 -4.55 -4.94
CA ALA A 186 14.08 -4.17 -5.84
C ALA A 186 13.69 -3.14 -6.91
N ARG A 187 12.39 -3.01 -7.20
CA ARG A 187 11.85 -1.99 -8.11
C ARG A 187 11.58 -0.66 -7.43
N LEU A 188 11.61 -0.59 -6.09
CA LEU A 188 11.44 0.66 -5.37
C LEU A 188 12.55 1.65 -5.73
N GLN A 189 12.17 2.91 -5.93
CA GLN A 189 13.07 4.00 -6.24
C GLN A 189 12.78 5.18 -5.34
N VAL A 190 13.83 5.79 -4.81
CA VAL A 190 13.70 7.04 -4.07
C VAL A 190 13.45 8.20 -5.04
N ASN A 191 12.71 9.20 -4.58
CA ASN A 191 12.44 10.40 -5.34
C ASN A 191 13.64 11.35 -5.25
N ASP A 192 14.39 11.45 -6.35
CA ASP A 192 15.60 12.28 -6.44
C ASP A 192 15.33 13.78 -6.31
N GLN A 193 14.08 14.22 -6.44
CA GLN A 193 13.68 15.63 -6.26
C GLN A 193 13.70 16.06 -4.80
N TYR A 194 13.56 15.10 -3.87
CA TYR A 194 13.42 15.34 -2.44
C TYR A 194 14.57 14.68 -1.68
N ARG A 195 15.72 15.37 -1.63
CA ARG A 195 16.83 14.97 -0.75
C ARG A 195 16.63 15.54 0.63
N LEU A 196 16.72 14.66 1.63
CA LEU A 196 16.72 15.05 3.03
C LEU A 196 18.18 15.14 3.51
N GLU A 197 18.42 15.89 4.58
CA GLU A 197 19.75 15.93 5.21
C GLU A 197 20.22 14.53 5.65
N LYS A 198 19.28 13.64 6.01
CA LYS A 198 19.54 12.30 6.53
C LYS A 198 18.74 11.21 5.80
N GLY A 199 18.69 11.27 4.47
CA GLY A 199 18.08 10.21 3.67
C GLY A 199 17.40 10.72 2.42
N TRP A 200 16.42 9.95 1.97
CA TRP A 200 15.67 10.23 0.75
C TRP A 200 14.18 10.12 1.00
N VAL A 201 13.38 10.79 0.19
CA VAL A 201 11.94 10.54 0.13
C VAL A 201 11.68 9.43 -0.90
N ILE A 202 10.62 8.66 -0.69
CA ILE A 202 10.06 7.71 -1.66
C ILE A 202 8.57 7.98 -1.82
N GLY A 203 8.06 7.95 -3.04
CA GLY A 203 6.72 8.46 -3.38
C GLY A 203 6.71 9.96 -3.68
N ASP A 204 5.50 10.52 -3.78
CA ASP A 204 5.27 11.94 -4.05
C ASP A 204 3.98 12.43 -3.35
N PHE A 205 3.79 13.74 -3.32
CA PHE A 205 2.63 14.38 -2.73
C PHE A 205 1.49 14.51 -3.74
N THR A 206 0.34 13.94 -3.40
CA THR A 206 -0.94 14.24 -4.06
C THR A 206 -1.77 15.20 -3.21
N ASN A 207 -1.73 15.05 -1.88
CA ASN A 207 -2.43 15.91 -0.92
C ASN A 207 -3.91 16.16 -1.29
N VAL A 208 -4.64 15.12 -1.73
CA VAL A 208 -6.05 15.23 -2.09
C VAL A 208 -6.93 14.94 -0.87
N TRP A 209 -7.91 15.81 -0.62
CA TRP A 209 -8.97 15.58 0.35
C TRP A 209 -10.09 14.75 -0.29
N HIS A 210 -10.59 13.76 0.43
CA HIS A 210 -11.68 12.92 -0.02
C HIS A 210 -12.95 13.20 0.80
N GLU A 211 -14.01 13.57 0.08
CA GLU A 211 -15.36 13.60 0.63
C GLU A 211 -15.96 12.19 0.64
N PRO A 212 -16.88 11.87 1.56
CA PRO A 212 -17.55 10.58 1.53
C PRO A 212 -18.40 10.45 0.26
N HIS A 213 -18.34 9.27 -0.36
CA HIS A 213 -19.01 9.03 -1.65
C HIS A 213 -20.55 8.97 -1.52
N ASP A 214 -21.08 8.69 -0.33
CA ASP A 214 -22.52 8.66 -0.08
C ASP A 214 -23.17 10.06 -0.10
N MET A 215 -22.40 11.13 0.06
CA MET A 215 -22.89 12.51 -0.13
C MET A 215 -23.30 12.81 -1.57
N PHE A 216 -22.85 12.00 -2.53
CA PHE A 216 -23.13 12.18 -3.96
C PHE A 216 -24.01 11.07 -4.55
N ALA A 217 -24.53 10.18 -3.71
CA ALA A 217 -25.35 9.03 -4.10
C ALA A 217 -26.86 9.35 -4.08
#